data_AF-A0A1I3UDV4-F1
#
_entry.id   AF-A0A1I3UDV4-F1
#
_cell.length_a   1.000
_cell.length_b   1.000
_cell.length_c   1.000
_cell.angle_alpha   90.00
_cell.angle_beta   90.00
_cell.angle_gamma   90.00
#
_symmetry.space_group_name_H-M   'P 1'
#
loop_
_entity.id
_entity.type
_entity.pdbx_description
1 polymer ?
#
loop_
_entity_poly.entity_id
_entity_poly.type
_entity_poly.pdbx_seq_one_letter_code
_entity_poly.pdbx_strand_id
1 'polypeptide(L)'
;MDGHIRSEREEFFEQLCISVDAGETHEQEAIEFFENQFGEADFDPTEWLDIALYHAPEVARGIIEMVPADDRARSNIAAVIADNLDISYGEDECEQFVQTLQFALSNGIPVDFDLVLDGCQRAIDDLDTWADEDTKAPLLRLREELLRLQADE
;
A
#
# COMPACT_ATOMS: atom_id res chain seq x y z
N MET A 1 -2.21 7.98 -16.98
CA MET A 1 -3.09 6.99 -16.34
C MET A 1 -3.83 6.26 -17.46
N ASP A 2 -3.23 5.17 -17.96
CA ASP A 2 -3.99 4.20 -18.74
C ASP A 2 -5.00 3.59 -17.76
N GLY A 3 -6.29 3.79 -18.02
CA GLY A 3 -7.36 3.35 -17.14
C GLY A 3 -7.50 1.83 -17.25
N HIS A 4 -6.72 1.10 -16.46
CA HIS A 4 -7.04 -0.30 -16.17
C HIS A 4 -8.41 -0.32 -15.48
N ILE A 5 -9.38 -0.93 -16.14
CA ILE A 5 -10.68 -1.17 -15.54
C ILE A 5 -10.50 -2.41 -14.68
N ARG A 6 -10.54 -2.24 -13.35
CA ARG A 6 -10.49 -3.36 -12.41
C ARG A 6 -11.57 -4.38 -12.78
N SER A 7 -11.17 -5.63 -12.79
CA SER A 7 -12.09 -6.76 -12.94
C SER A 7 -12.96 -6.89 -11.70
N GLU A 8 -14.14 -7.50 -11.86
CA GLU A 8 -15.05 -7.80 -10.74
C GLU A 8 -14.36 -8.64 -9.64
N ARG A 9 -13.34 -9.42 -10.01
CA ARG A 9 -12.56 -10.24 -9.08
C ARG A 9 -11.61 -9.40 -8.23
N GLU A 10 -10.95 -8.41 -8.83
CA GLU A 10 -10.09 -7.47 -8.11
C GLU A 10 -10.89 -6.60 -7.14
N GLU A 11 -12.04 -6.10 -7.59
CA GLU A 11 -12.95 -5.34 -6.73
C GLU A 11 -13.41 -6.18 -5.53
N PHE A 12 -13.77 -7.45 -5.76
CA PHE A 12 -14.16 -8.34 -4.66
C PHE A 12 -13.00 -8.61 -3.69
N PHE A 13 -11.79 -8.87 -4.20
CA PHE A 13 -10.61 -9.07 -3.36
C PHE A 13 -10.26 -7.82 -2.54
N GLU A 14 -10.36 -6.63 -3.14
CA GLU A 14 -10.19 -5.36 -2.45
C GLU A 14 -11.22 -5.19 -1.33
N GLN A 15 -12.49 -5.53 -1.56
CA GLN A 15 -13.51 -5.49 -0.49
C GLN A 15 -13.18 -6.44 0.66
N LEU A 16 -12.66 -7.64 0.38
CA LEU A 16 -12.18 -8.54 1.43
C LEU A 16 -11.03 -7.91 2.22
N CYS A 17 -10.06 -7.29 1.55
CA CYS A 17 -8.95 -6.61 2.22
C CYS A 17 -9.43 -5.43 3.08
N ILE A 18 -10.37 -4.61 2.58
CA ILE A 18 -10.97 -3.51 3.35
C ILE A 18 -11.73 -4.03 4.59
N SER A 19 -12.44 -5.15 4.46
CA SER A 19 -13.11 -5.77 5.63
C SER A 19 -12.09 -6.26 6.67
N VAL A 20 -10.96 -6.80 6.24
CA VAL A 20 -9.85 -7.21 7.13
C VAL A 20 -9.27 -6.00 7.88
N ASP A 21 -8.99 -4.90 7.17
CA ASP A 21 -8.54 -3.63 7.75
C ASP A 21 -9.53 -3.08 8.80
N ALA A 22 -10.83 -3.24 8.54
CA ALA A 22 -11.90 -2.89 9.47
C ALA A 22 -11.99 -3.84 10.70
N GLY A 23 -11.10 -4.83 10.81
CA GLY A 23 -11.01 -5.77 11.93
C GLY A 23 -11.90 -7.00 11.79
N GLU A 24 -12.45 -7.28 10.61
CA GLU A 24 -13.27 -8.46 10.37
C GLU A 24 -12.40 -9.71 10.11
N THR A 25 -12.92 -10.89 10.46
CA THR A 25 -12.18 -12.16 10.34
C THR A 25 -12.24 -12.74 8.92
N HIS A 26 -11.78 -11.97 7.92
CA HIS A 26 -11.76 -12.35 6.50
C HIS A 26 -10.35 -12.62 5.95
N GLU A 27 -9.29 -12.56 6.77
CA GLU A 27 -7.90 -12.74 6.33
C GLU A 27 -7.67 -14.05 5.55
N GLN A 28 -8.09 -15.18 6.14
CA GLN A 28 -7.94 -16.50 5.50
C GLN A 28 -8.78 -16.62 4.22
N GLU A 29 -9.97 -16.00 4.19
CA GLU A 29 -10.82 -15.99 3.00
C GLU A 29 -10.18 -15.20 1.86
N ALA A 30 -9.57 -14.04 2.16
CA ALA A 30 -8.84 -13.25 1.19
C ALA A 30 -7.64 -14.02 0.60
N ILE A 31 -6.85 -14.68 1.47
CA ILE A 31 -5.70 -15.49 1.04
C ILE A 31 -6.17 -16.66 0.14
N GLU A 32 -7.20 -17.40 0.55
CA GLU A 32 -7.76 -18.49 -0.25
C GLU A 32 -8.34 -17.99 -1.58
N PHE A 33 -8.96 -16.81 -1.58
CA PHE A 33 -9.48 -16.22 -2.81
C PHE A 33 -8.35 -15.86 -3.79
N PHE A 34 -7.27 -15.25 -3.30
CA PHE A 34 -6.05 -15.00 -4.08
C PHE A 34 -5.48 -16.31 -4.65
N GLU A 35 -5.31 -17.33 -3.81
CA GLU A 35 -4.80 -18.66 -4.23
C GLU A 35 -5.63 -19.27 -5.36
N ASN A 36 -6.96 -19.16 -5.27
CA ASN A 36 -7.86 -19.71 -6.28
C ASN A 36 -7.80 -18.97 -7.62
N GLN A 37 -7.35 -17.71 -7.64
CA GLN A 37 -7.12 -16.98 -8.89
C GLN A 37 -5.72 -17.21 -9.45
N PHE A 38 -4.80 -17.72 -8.63
CA PHE A 38 -3.41 -17.93 -9.00
C PHE A 38 -3.30 -19.00 -10.11
N GLY A 39 -3.05 -18.55 -11.34
CA GLY A 39 -2.98 -19.41 -12.53
C GLY A 39 -4.09 -19.21 -13.56
N GLU A 40 -5.05 -18.33 -13.28
CA GLU A 40 -6.02 -17.86 -14.27
C GLU A 40 -5.36 -16.97 -15.33
N ALA A 41 -5.87 -17.00 -16.56
CA ALA A 41 -5.19 -16.41 -17.73
C ALA A 41 -5.04 -14.87 -17.68
N ASP A 42 -5.88 -14.20 -16.91
CA ASP A 42 -5.94 -12.73 -16.80
C ASP A 42 -5.57 -12.23 -15.39
N PHE A 43 -4.91 -13.07 -14.59
CA PHE A 43 -4.51 -12.72 -13.23
C PHE A 43 -3.15 -12.02 -13.22
N ASP A 44 -3.10 -10.77 -12.73
CA ASP A 44 -1.84 -10.08 -12.45
C ASP A 44 -1.53 -10.12 -10.94
N PRO A 45 -0.59 -10.98 -10.49
CA PRO A 45 -0.24 -11.07 -9.08
C PRO A 45 0.37 -9.78 -8.52
N THR A 46 0.92 -8.89 -9.36
CA THR A 46 1.44 -7.60 -8.94
C THR A 46 0.33 -6.68 -8.44
N GLU A 47 -0.74 -6.54 -9.21
CA GLU A 47 -1.85 -5.64 -8.86
C GLU A 47 -2.58 -6.10 -7.61
N TRP A 48 -2.76 -7.42 -7.46
CA TRP A 48 -3.39 -8.01 -6.28
C TRP A 48 -2.52 -7.87 -5.04
N LEU A 49 -1.20 -8.02 -5.19
CA LEU A 49 -0.27 -7.75 -4.10
C LEU A 49 -0.34 -6.27 -3.67
N ASP A 50 -0.41 -5.33 -4.61
CA ASP A 50 -0.52 -3.90 -4.30
C ASP A 50 -1.83 -3.58 -3.56
N ILE A 51 -2.96 -4.20 -3.95
CA ILE A 51 -4.24 -4.09 -3.22
C ILE A 51 -4.08 -4.57 -1.78
N ALA A 52 -3.47 -5.75 -1.58
CA ALA A 52 -3.27 -6.32 -0.26
C ALA A 52 -2.29 -5.48 0.58
N LEU A 53 -1.19 -5.00 0.01
CA LEU A 53 -0.21 -4.15 0.71
C LEU A 53 -0.83 -2.84 1.21
N TYR A 54 -1.71 -2.25 0.41
CA TYR A 54 -2.35 -0.99 0.73
C TYR A 54 -3.48 -1.15 1.74
N HIS A 55 -4.34 -2.15 1.59
CA HIS A 55 -5.52 -2.31 2.43
C HIS A 55 -5.33 -3.28 3.60
N ALA A 56 -4.65 -4.40 3.43
CA ALA A 56 -4.56 -5.45 4.45
C ALA A 56 -3.16 -6.08 4.50
N PRO A 57 -2.18 -5.45 5.18
CA PRO A 57 -0.80 -5.94 5.25
C PRO A 57 -0.67 -7.39 5.76
N GLU A 58 -1.61 -7.87 6.57
CA GLU A 58 -1.74 -9.27 6.98
C GLU A 58 -2.02 -10.22 5.81
N VAL A 59 -2.92 -9.85 4.90
CA VAL A 59 -3.19 -10.62 3.68
C VAL A 59 -1.95 -10.59 2.80
N ALA A 60 -1.29 -9.43 2.65
CA ALA A 60 -0.05 -9.32 1.90
C ALA A 60 1.04 -10.27 2.43
N ARG A 61 1.19 -10.39 3.77
CA ARG A 61 2.09 -11.36 4.41
C ARG A 61 1.73 -12.80 4.09
N GLY A 62 0.43 -13.12 3.98
CA GLY A 62 -0.05 -14.45 3.62
C GLY A 62 0.26 -14.84 2.17
N ILE A 63 0.25 -13.86 1.25
CA ILE A 63 0.39 -14.12 -0.20
C ILE A 63 1.79 -13.89 -0.76
N ILE A 64 2.69 -13.22 -0.03
CA ILE A 64 3.98 -12.74 -0.57
C ILE A 64 4.86 -13.84 -1.16
N GLU A 65 4.84 -15.05 -0.57
CA GLU A 65 5.64 -16.20 -1.03
C GLU A 65 5.08 -16.84 -2.31
N MET A 66 3.81 -16.55 -2.65
CA MET A 66 3.17 -17.01 -3.87
C MET A 66 3.46 -16.07 -5.04
N VAL A 67 3.73 -14.80 -4.76
CA VAL A 67 4.03 -13.80 -5.79
C VAL A 67 5.48 -13.96 -6.29
N PRO A 68 5.69 -14.25 -7.59
CA PRO A 68 7.02 -14.36 -8.15
C PRO A 68 7.85 -13.08 -7.98
N ALA A 69 9.18 -13.22 -7.91
CA ALA A 69 10.07 -12.07 -7.73
C ALA A 69 9.96 -11.03 -8.86
N ASP A 70 9.78 -11.48 -10.11
CA ASP A 70 9.57 -10.57 -11.25
C ASP A 70 8.28 -9.75 -11.10
N ASP A 71 7.24 -10.32 -10.51
CA ASP A 71 5.96 -9.64 -10.26
C ASP A 71 6.06 -8.68 -9.08
N ARG A 72 6.76 -9.06 -8.01
CA ARG A 72 7.08 -8.15 -6.90
C ARG A 72 7.87 -6.92 -7.36
N ALA A 73 8.79 -7.11 -8.30
CA ALA A 73 9.59 -6.03 -8.87
C ALA A 73 8.78 -5.02 -9.72
N ARG A 74 7.56 -5.38 -10.14
CA ARG A 74 6.63 -4.51 -10.89
C ARG A 74 5.66 -3.73 -9.99
N SER A 75 5.69 -3.94 -8.67
CA SER A 75 4.79 -3.29 -7.72
C SER A 75 4.84 -1.78 -7.85
N ASN A 76 3.66 -1.15 -7.75
CA ASN A 76 3.48 0.30 -7.75
C ASN A 76 3.06 0.82 -6.37
N ILE A 77 3.31 0.07 -5.29
CA ILE A 77 2.84 0.42 -3.94
C ILE A 77 3.30 1.82 -3.50
N ALA A 78 4.50 2.26 -3.90
CA ALA A 78 4.99 3.61 -3.63
C ALA A 78 4.09 4.69 -4.28
N ALA A 79 3.67 4.47 -5.53
CA ALA A 79 2.76 5.38 -6.22
C ALA A 79 1.37 5.38 -5.60
N VAL A 80 0.85 4.18 -5.25
CA VAL A 80 -0.46 4.04 -4.60
C VAL A 80 -0.49 4.80 -3.27
N ILE A 81 0.54 4.65 -2.42
CA ILE A 81 0.62 5.41 -1.17
C ILE A 81 0.73 6.91 -1.46
N ALA A 82 1.63 7.32 -2.37
CA ALA A 82 1.83 8.73 -2.71
C ALA A 82 0.56 9.44 -3.22
N ASP A 83 -0.28 8.73 -3.96
CA ASP A 83 -1.54 9.24 -4.53
C ASP A 83 -2.69 9.31 -3.51
N ASN A 84 -2.59 8.64 -2.37
CA ASN A 84 -3.64 8.64 -1.34
C ASN A 84 -3.27 9.46 -0.08
N LEU A 85 -2.03 9.95 0.03
CA LEU A 85 -1.58 10.72 1.20
C LEU A 85 -2.32 12.05 1.40
N ASP A 86 -3.00 12.56 0.38
CA ASP A 86 -3.82 13.77 0.46
C ASP A 86 -5.20 13.54 1.11
N ILE A 87 -5.62 12.28 1.26
CA ILE A 87 -6.89 11.88 1.87
C ILE A 87 -6.73 10.93 3.06
N SER A 88 -5.60 10.22 3.14
CA SER A 88 -5.28 9.21 4.15
C SER A 88 -4.01 9.60 4.90
N TYR A 89 -4.14 10.53 5.84
CA TYR A 89 -3.01 11.13 6.57
C TYR A 89 -3.19 11.17 8.09
N GLY A 90 -4.09 10.35 8.63
CA GLY A 90 -4.22 10.17 10.07
C GLY A 90 -3.00 9.45 10.66
N GLU A 91 -2.96 9.38 11.99
CA GLU A 91 -1.87 8.74 12.72
C GLU A 91 -1.77 7.25 12.39
N ASP A 92 -2.89 6.54 12.40
CA ASP A 92 -2.96 5.11 12.14
C ASP A 92 -2.56 4.80 10.69
N GLU A 93 -3.06 5.57 9.72
CA GLU A 93 -2.74 5.39 8.29
C GLU A 93 -1.26 5.67 8.00
N CYS A 94 -0.70 6.73 8.57
CA CYS A 94 0.72 7.03 8.41
C CYS A 94 1.61 5.93 9.00
N GLU A 95 1.24 5.36 10.16
CA GLU A 95 1.96 4.24 10.75
C GLU A 95 1.87 2.99 9.86
N GLN A 96 0.67 2.68 9.34
CA GLN A 96 0.45 1.57 8.42
C GLN A 96 1.31 1.72 7.15
N PHE A 97 1.40 2.91 6.56
CA PHE A 97 2.26 3.14 5.39
C PHE A 97 3.73 2.87 5.68
N VAL A 98 4.25 3.30 6.83
CA VAL A 98 5.64 2.96 7.23
C VAL A 98 5.81 1.44 7.31
N GLN A 99 4.88 0.74 7.97
CA GLN A 99 4.96 -0.71 8.12
C GLN A 99 4.88 -1.43 6.76
N THR A 100 4.01 -0.97 5.86
CA THR A 100 3.87 -1.51 4.50
C THR A 100 5.15 -1.31 3.69
N LEU A 101 5.77 -0.14 3.74
CA LEU A 101 7.01 0.14 3.01
C LEU A 101 8.20 -0.67 3.56
N GLN A 102 8.32 -0.80 4.88
CA GLN A 102 9.33 -1.66 5.50
C GLN A 102 9.14 -3.14 5.14
N PHE A 103 7.88 -3.60 5.11
CA PHE A 103 7.55 -4.95 4.67
C PHE A 103 7.90 -5.14 3.19
N ALA A 104 7.57 -4.18 2.33
CA ALA A 104 7.88 -4.21 0.90
C ALA A 104 9.39 -4.38 0.66
N LEU A 105 10.21 -3.51 1.27
CA LEU A 105 11.67 -3.59 1.21
C LEU A 105 12.20 -4.95 1.68
N SER A 106 11.69 -5.45 2.81
CA SER A 106 12.12 -6.74 3.38
C SER A 106 11.81 -7.94 2.49
N ASN A 107 10.87 -7.80 1.55
CA ASN A 107 10.45 -8.86 0.63
C ASN A 107 10.92 -8.62 -0.82
N GLY A 108 11.86 -7.70 -1.02
CA GLY A 108 12.45 -7.42 -2.33
C GLY A 108 11.51 -6.69 -3.30
N ILE A 109 10.52 -5.98 -2.77
CA ILE A 109 9.68 -5.07 -3.53
C ILE A 109 10.38 -3.70 -3.57
N PRO A 110 10.70 -3.16 -4.76
CA PRO A 110 11.34 -1.86 -4.86
C PRO A 110 10.37 -0.76 -4.41
N VAL A 111 10.88 0.20 -3.64
CA VAL A 111 10.12 1.36 -3.17
C VAL A 111 10.80 2.61 -3.73
N ASP A 112 10.06 3.40 -4.51
CA ASP A 112 10.51 4.73 -4.92
C ASP A 112 10.23 5.75 -3.81
N PHE A 113 11.20 5.95 -2.91
CA PHE A 113 11.05 6.90 -1.80
C PHE A 113 10.89 8.34 -2.26
N ASP A 114 11.50 8.75 -3.38
CA ASP A 114 11.35 10.11 -3.89
C ASP A 114 9.89 10.39 -4.26
N LEU A 115 9.19 9.39 -4.82
CA LEU A 115 7.76 9.48 -5.13
C LEU A 115 6.89 9.59 -3.88
N VAL A 116 7.14 8.77 -2.86
CA VAL A 116 6.37 8.81 -1.60
C VAL A 116 6.64 10.12 -0.84
N LEU A 117 7.89 10.58 -0.81
CA LEU A 117 8.27 11.86 -0.21
C LEU A 117 7.62 13.04 -0.91
N ASP A 118 7.53 13.03 -2.25
CA ASP A 118 6.80 14.05 -3.01
C ASP A 118 5.30 14.04 -2.65
N GLY A 119 4.65 12.87 -2.62
CA GLY A 119 3.25 12.74 -2.19
C GLY A 119 3.02 13.27 -0.77
N CYS A 120 3.91 12.92 0.15
CA CYS A 120 3.87 13.41 1.53
C CYS A 120 4.02 14.93 1.61
N GLN A 121 4.97 15.51 0.85
CA GLN A 121 5.15 16.96 0.82
C GLN A 121 3.94 17.68 0.21
N ARG A 122 3.34 17.13 -0.85
CA ARG A 122 2.10 17.67 -1.44
C ARG A 122 0.95 17.70 -0.43
N ALA A 123 0.77 16.63 0.33
CA ALA A 123 -0.26 16.55 1.38
C ALA A 123 -0.01 17.58 2.50
N ILE A 124 1.25 17.74 2.94
CA ILE A 124 1.62 18.76 3.93
C ILE A 124 1.34 20.18 3.40
N ASP A 125 1.72 20.46 2.15
CA ASP A 125 1.55 21.76 1.52
C ASP A 125 0.06 22.14 1.38
N ASP A 126 -0.82 21.15 1.13
CA ASP A 126 -2.27 21.38 1.11
C ASP A 126 -2.79 21.81 2.49
N LEU A 127 -2.43 21.04 3.52
CA LEU A 127 -2.80 21.29 4.91
C LEU A 127 -2.25 22.62 5.45
N ASP A 128 -1.06 23.05 5.02
CA ASP A 128 -0.42 24.29 5.44
C ASP A 128 -1.30 25.53 5.25
N THR A 129 -2.26 25.46 4.32
CA THR A 129 -3.16 26.57 4.03
C THR A 129 -4.37 26.67 4.97
N TRP A 130 -4.76 25.59 5.65
CA TRP A 130 -6.04 25.52 6.36
C TRP A 130 -6.05 24.75 7.69
N ALA A 131 -5.04 23.91 7.96
CA ALA A 131 -4.96 23.06 9.14
C ALA A 131 -3.87 23.51 10.13
N ASP A 132 -4.03 23.09 11.38
CA ASP A 132 -3.04 23.32 12.44
C ASP A 132 -1.88 22.32 12.41
N GLU A 133 -0.86 22.58 13.23
CA GLU A 133 0.33 21.74 13.35
C GLU A 133 0.02 20.33 13.85
N ASP A 134 -0.99 20.16 14.72
CA ASP A 134 -1.34 18.84 15.25
C ASP A 134 -1.95 17.96 14.15
N THR A 135 -2.74 18.55 13.25
CA THR A 135 -3.29 17.86 12.07
C THR A 135 -2.19 17.40 11.10
N LYS A 136 -1.09 18.17 10.97
CA LYS A 136 0.04 17.84 10.09
C LYS A 136 1.06 16.91 10.73
N ALA A 137 1.03 16.73 12.05
CA ALA A 137 2.03 15.98 12.79
C ALA A 137 2.22 14.52 12.30
N PRO A 138 1.18 13.76 11.90
CA PRO A 138 1.36 12.44 11.31
C PRO A 138 2.21 12.46 10.03
N LEU A 139 1.90 13.36 9.08
CA LEU A 139 2.64 13.47 7.83
C LEU A 139 4.09 13.93 8.04
N LEU A 140 4.31 14.85 8.98
CA LEU A 140 5.67 15.29 9.32
C LEU A 140 6.51 14.13 9.85
N ARG A 141 5.94 13.31 10.76
CA ARG A 141 6.58 12.09 11.27
C ARG A 141 6.82 11.06 10.17
N LEU A 142 5.84 10.84 9.30
CA LEU A 142 5.96 9.96 8.14
C LEU A 142 7.13 10.40 7.26
N ARG A 143 7.22 11.69 6.91
CA ARG A 143 8.32 12.22 6.09
C ARG A 143 9.69 11.98 6.73
N GLU A 144 9.83 12.21 8.02
CA GLU A 144 11.08 11.95 8.75
C GLU A 144 11.48 10.47 8.69
N GLU A 145 10.50 9.57 8.85
CA GLU A 145 10.72 8.14 8.79
C GLU A 145 11.05 7.65 7.36
N LEU A 146 10.41 8.22 6.33
CA LEU A 146 10.74 7.94 4.92
C LEU A 146 12.17 8.37 4.58
N LEU A 147 12.60 9.56 5.03
CA LEU A 147 13.99 10.02 4.85
C LEU A 147 14.99 9.10 5.55
N ARG A 148 14.61 8.53 6.71
CA ARG A 148 15.44 7.54 7.42
C ARG A 148 15.56 6.25 6.61
N LEU A 149 14.44 5.71 6.13
CA LEU A 149 14.43 4.49 5.33
C LEU A 149 15.21 4.65 4.01
N GLN A 150 15.05 5.76 3.32
CA GLN A 150 15.81 6.07 2.09
C GLN A 150 17.32 6.14 2.34
N ALA A 151 17.75 6.56 3.53
CA ALA A 151 19.17 6.62 3.89
C ALA A 151 19.75 5.25 4.32
N ASP A 152 18.88 4.29 4.69
CA ASP A 152 19.25 2.93 5.11
C ASP A 152 19.26 1.92 3.94
N GLU A 153 18.74 2.27 2.75
CA GLU A 153 18.91 1.52 1.49
C GLU A 153 20.34 1.56 0.92
#